data_AF-A0AB94IAM4-F1
#
_entry.id   AF-A0AB94IAM4-F1
#
_cell.length_a   1.000
_cell.length_b   1.000
_cell.length_c   1.000
_cell.angle_alpha   90.00
_cell.angle_beta   90.00
_cell.angle_gamma   90.00
#
_symmetry.space_group_name_H-M   'P 1'
#
loop_
_entity.id
_entity.type
_entity.pdbx_description
1 polymer ?
#
loop_
_entity_poly.entity_id
_entity_poly.type
_entity_poly.pdbx_seq_one_letter_code
_entity_poly.pdbx_strand_id
1 'polypeptide(L)'
;MNSTKDFYFKLLVSKKKKEDAQIVGINIYSKKNGELIQCIKTKKNYPFYEFNTIEIGDFDFDNNENDFTIVDGITRGPNVPHKYFIYDKSQNKFIDPNLEGYVFNFDYEKRIATDEKICGDVIFYKNNIILNKMYYFNKNKKKYNYIDQYCIAIPDDANPDLRKCTIKEKQDCEKAVVEPGDEP
;
A
#
# COMPACT_ATOMS: atom_id res chain seq x y z
N MET A 1 -1.34 17.97 2.09
CA MET A 1 -2.45 17.03 1.88
C MET A 1 -2.63 16.86 0.39
N ASN A 2 -2.35 15.66 -0.13
CA ASN A 2 -2.38 15.42 -1.57
C ASN A 2 -3.83 15.37 -2.08
N SER A 3 -4.00 15.69 -3.36
CA SER A 3 -5.29 15.67 -4.05
C SER A 3 -5.05 15.20 -5.47
N THR A 4 -5.98 14.45 -6.04
CA THR A 4 -5.86 14.04 -7.45
C THR A 4 -6.09 15.25 -8.36
N LYS A 5 -5.99 15.03 -9.67
CA LYS A 5 -6.38 16.03 -10.68
C LYS A 5 -7.82 16.53 -10.45
N ASP A 6 -8.77 15.62 -10.29
CA ASP A 6 -10.21 15.94 -10.29
C ASP A 6 -10.87 15.94 -8.91
N PHE A 7 -10.20 15.44 -7.87
CA PHE A 7 -10.78 15.22 -6.55
C PHE A 7 -9.93 15.80 -5.41
N TYR A 8 -10.58 16.19 -4.33
CA TYR A 8 -9.93 16.47 -3.05
C TYR A 8 -10.54 15.62 -1.94
N PHE A 9 -9.74 15.37 -0.90
CA PHE A 9 -10.08 14.44 0.17
C PHE A 9 -10.27 15.19 1.49
N LYS A 10 -11.22 14.74 2.30
CA LYS A 10 -11.33 15.11 3.71
C LYS A 10 -11.29 13.85 4.55
N LEU A 11 -10.29 13.75 5.43
CA LEU A 11 -10.20 12.66 6.40
C LEU A 11 -11.30 12.81 7.44
N LEU A 12 -11.97 11.71 7.76
CA LEU A 12 -12.91 11.61 8.88
C LEU A 12 -12.12 11.10 10.07
N VAL A 13 -12.02 11.92 11.12
CA VAL A 13 -11.27 11.61 12.33
C VAL A 13 -12.24 11.46 13.50
N SER A 14 -12.09 10.38 14.26
CA SER A 14 -12.80 10.13 15.52
C SER A 14 -11.81 10.19 16.68
N LYS A 15 -12.22 10.80 17.80
CA LYS A 15 -11.45 10.80 19.04
C LYS A 15 -12.38 10.55 20.22
N LYS A 16 -12.17 9.44 20.93
CA LYS A 16 -12.85 9.16 22.20
C LYS A 16 -12.00 9.65 23.37
N LYS A 17 -12.63 9.85 24.53
CA LYS A 17 -11.94 10.26 25.76
C LYS A 17 -10.92 9.18 26.15
N LYS A 18 -9.66 9.56 26.34
CA LYS A 18 -8.52 8.67 26.66
C LYS A 18 -8.02 7.76 25.52
N GLU A 19 -8.50 7.95 24.29
CA GLU A 19 -7.98 7.26 23.11
C GLU A 19 -7.26 8.27 22.19
N ASP A 20 -6.32 7.76 21.40
CA ASP A 20 -5.73 8.53 20.30
C ASP A 20 -6.76 8.81 19.21
N ALA A 21 -6.50 9.86 18.44
CA ALA A 21 -7.34 10.17 17.27
C ALA A 21 -7.15 9.08 16.21
N GLN A 22 -8.24 8.69 15.57
CA GLN A 22 -8.26 7.62 14.57
C GLN A 22 -8.94 8.10 13.28
N ILE A 23 -8.38 7.75 12.14
CA ILE A 23 -9.02 7.90 10.84
C ILE A 23 -10.06 6.78 10.71
N VAL A 24 -11.32 7.19 10.61
CA VAL A 24 -12.50 6.31 10.48
C VAL A 24 -13.07 6.30 9.06
N GLY A 25 -12.53 7.13 8.18
CA GLY A 25 -12.96 7.20 6.79
C GLY A 25 -12.39 8.38 6.03
N ILE A 26 -12.77 8.46 4.76
CA ILE A 26 -12.39 9.51 3.83
C ILE A 26 -13.63 9.92 3.05
N ASN A 27 -13.91 11.21 3.05
CA ASN A 27 -14.86 11.81 2.11
C ASN A 27 -14.10 12.31 0.89
N ILE A 28 -14.62 11.99 -0.29
CA ILE A 28 -14.04 12.35 -1.58
C ILE A 28 -14.97 13.31 -2.28
N TYR A 29 -14.44 14.45 -2.69
CA TYR A 29 -15.22 15.52 -3.31
C TYR A 29 -14.68 15.85 -4.70
N SER A 30 -15.58 16.15 -5.62
CA SER A 30 -15.22 16.67 -6.95
C SER A 30 -14.73 18.11 -6.84
N LYS A 31 -13.57 18.40 -7.44
CA LYS A 31 -13.06 19.78 -7.57
C LYS A 31 -13.89 20.63 -8.53
N LYS A 32 -14.56 19.99 -9.49
CA LYS A 32 -15.35 20.68 -10.52
C LYS A 32 -16.55 21.44 -9.93
N ASN A 33 -17.23 20.85 -8.95
CA ASN A 33 -18.49 21.37 -8.43
C ASN A 33 -18.62 21.29 -6.89
N GLY A 34 -17.61 20.75 -6.18
CA GLY A 34 -17.62 20.63 -4.72
C GLY A 34 -18.54 19.53 -4.18
N GLU A 35 -19.15 18.72 -5.04
CA GLU A 35 -20.06 17.65 -4.62
C GLU A 35 -19.31 16.50 -3.94
N LEU A 36 -19.94 15.93 -2.91
CA LEU A 36 -19.47 14.69 -2.30
C LEU A 36 -19.73 13.53 -3.25
N ILE A 37 -18.66 12.92 -3.73
CA ILE A 37 -18.71 11.78 -4.66
C ILE A 37 -18.87 10.47 -3.88
N GLN A 38 -18.11 10.32 -2.79
CA GLN A 38 -18.08 9.06 -2.06
C GLN A 38 -17.60 9.27 -0.62
N CYS A 39 -18.09 8.42 0.28
CA CYS A 39 -17.55 8.23 1.62
C CYS A 39 -17.02 6.80 1.72
N ILE A 40 -15.73 6.64 1.99
CA ILE A 40 -15.09 5.34 2.24
C ILE A 40 -14.82 5.25 3.73
N LYS A 41 -15.47 4.30 4.42
CA LYS A 41 -15.17 3.99 5.81
C LYS A 41 -13.99 3.03 5.88
N THR A 42 -13.05 3.30 6.77
CA THR A 42 -11.94 2.40 7.02
C THR A 42 -12.45 1.21 7.85
N LYS A 43 -12.08 -0.02 7.49
CA LYS A 43 -12.46 -1.21 8.26
C LYS A 43 -11.62 -1.36 9.53
N LYS A 44 -10.41 -0.80 9.50
CA LYS A 44 -9.48 -0.71 10.63
C LYS A 44 -9.45 0.74 11.11
N ASN A 45 -9.33 0.93 12.42
CA ASN A 45 -9.14 2.25 12.99
C ASN A 45 -7.67 2.62 12.86
N TYR A 46 -7.34 3.42 11.84
CA TYR A 46 -5.96 3.83 11.62
C TYR A 46 -5.60 4.97 12.57
N PRO A 47 -4.55 4.85 13.39
CA PRO A 47 -4.16 5.94 14.26
C PRO A 47 -3.73 7.16 13.43
N PHE A 48 -4.23 8.33 13.82
CA PHE A 48 -3.94 9.59 13.16
C PHE A 48 -2.61 10.15 13.69
N TYR A 49 -1.49 9.57 13.23
CA TYR A 49 -0.14 10.01 13.60
C TYR A 49 0.42 11.09 12.67
N GLU A 50 0.19 10.99 11.36
CA GLU A 50 0.75 11.90 10.35
C GLU A 50 -0.26 12.29 9.26
N PHE A 51 -0.04 13.46 8.65
CA PHE A 51 -0.89 14.04 7.59
C PHE A 51 -0.68 13.42 6.20
N ASN A 52 0.24 12.46 6.05
CA ASN A 52 0.64 11.85 4.77
C ASN A 52 -0.04 10.49 4.51
N THR A 53 -1.30 10.33 4.92
CA THR A 53 -2.04 9.07 4.77
C THR A 53 -2.53 8.80 3.35
N ILE A 54 -2.50 9.79 2.45
CA ILE A 54 -3.02 9.67 1.08
C ILE A 54 -1.90 9.97 0.08
N GLU A 55 -1.66 9.01 -0.80
CA GLU A 55 -0.76 9.14 -1.94
C GLU A 55 -1.55 8.98 -3.24
N ILE A 56 -1.14 9.71 -4.27
CA ILE A 56 -1.80 9.76 -5.57
C ILE A 56 -0.91 9.05 -6.58
N GLY A 57 -1.53 8.30 -7.49
CA GLY A 57 -0.81 7.63 -8.57
C GLY A 57 -1.74 7.20 -9.69
N ASP A 58 -1.15 6.55 -10.68
CA ASP A 58 -1.86 5.69 -11.61
C ASP A 58 -1.60 4.25 -11.16
N PHE A 59 -2.64 3.62 -10.62
CA PHE A 59 -2.57 2.28 -10.04
C PHE A 59 -3.36 1.27 -10.88
N ASP A 60 -3.74 1.62 -12.10
CA ASP A 60 -4.47 0.74 -13.01
C ASP A 60 -3.93 0.77 -14.47
N PHE A 61 -2.88 1.55 -14.67
CA PHE A 61 -2.14 1.73 -15.91
C PHE A 61 -3.04 2.29 -17.02
N ASP A 62 -3.91 3.25 -16.69
CA ASP A 62 -4.75 4.00 -17.64
C ASP A 62 -4.22 5.41 -17.96
N ASN A 63 -3.08 5.79 -17.40
CA ASN A 63 -2.46 7.12 -17.48
C ASN A 63 -3.32 8.24 -16.86
N ASN A 64 -4.11 7.92 -15.83
CA ASN A 64 -4.91 8.86 -15.06
C ASN A 64 -4.46 8.91 -13.60
N GLU A 65 -3.96 10.07 -13.15
CA GLU A 65 -3.55 10.30 -11.76
C GLU A 65 -4.74 10.63 -10.84
N ASN A 66 -5.85 9.89 -11.02
CA ASN A 66 -7.01 9.98 -10.15
C ASN A 66 -7.10 8.83 -9.17
N ASP A 67 -6.21 7.84 -9.23
CA ASP A 67 -6.17 6.79 -8.24
C ASP A 67 -5.47 7.28 -6.97
N PHE A 68 -5.75 6.60 -5.86
CA PHE A 68 -5.08 6.92 -4.61
C PHE A 68 -4.89 5.68 -3.75
N THR A 69 -3.98 5.78 -2.79
CA THR A 69 -3.78 4.77 -1.75
C THR A 69 -3.89 5.39 -0.37
N ILE A 70 -4.33 4.58 0.59
CA ILE A 70 -4.34 4.91 2.01
C ILE A 70 -3.19 4.15 2.66
N VAL A 71 -2.31 4.88 3.34
CA VAL A 71 -1.16 4.35 4.06
C VAL A 71 -1.52 4.12 5.53
N ASP A 72 -1.32 2.90 6.02
CA ASP A 72 -1.63 2.46 7.39
C ASP A 72 -0.36 2.44 8.26
N GLY A 73 0.10 3.60 8.73
CA GLY A 73 1.21 3.66 9.69
C GLY A 73 2.11 4.88 9.54
N ILE A 74 3.27 4.80 10.19
CA ILE A 74 4.35 5.79 10.06
C ILE A 74 4.95 5.63 8.67
N THR A 75 4.84 6.66 7.84
CA THR A 75 5.11 6.65 6.39
C THR A 75 6.56 6.35 5.97
N ARG A 76 7.44 5.98 6.90
CA ARG A 76 8.90 5.91 6.68
C ARG A 76 9.54 4.57 7.04
N GLY A 77 8.80 3.60 7.58
CA GLY A 77 9.34 2.29 7.93
C GLY A 77 9.38 1.31 6.75
N PRO A 78 10.21 0.24 6.81
CA PRO A 78 9.99 -0.91 5.94
C PRO A 78 8.62 -1.52 6.23
N ASN A 79 7.96 -2.09 5.22
CA ASN A 79 6.66 -2.77 5.36
C ASN A 79 5.52 -1.92 5.93
N VAL A 80 5.39 -0.66 5.51
CA VAL A 80 4.15 0.10 5.78
C VAL A 80 3.03 -0.51 4.93
N PRO A 81 1.87 -0.87 5.52
CA PRO A 81 0.73 -1.37 4.74
C PRO A 81 0.04 -0.26 3.92
N HIS A 82 -0.31 -0.57 2.67
CA HIS A 82 -1.06 0.29 1.76
C HIS A 82 -2.35 -0.39 1.29
N LYS A 83 -3.39 0.41 1.10
CA LYS A 83 -4.64 -0.01 0.46
C LYS A 83 -4.99 0.92 -0.69
N TYR A 84 -5.08 0.35 -1.89
CA TYR A 84 -5.25 1.11 -3.13
C TYR A 84 -6.71 1.25 -3.54
N PHE A 85 -7.02 2.31 -4.26
CA PHE A 85 -8.34 2.64 -4.79
C PHE A 85 -8.19 3.21 -6.21
N ILE A 86 -8.98 2.67 -7.14
CA ILE A 86 -8.98 3.10 -8.54
C ILE A 86 -10.21 3.94 -8.82
N TYR A 87 -10.06 5.05 -9.53
CA TYR A 87 -11.20 5.86 -9.96
C TYR A 87 -11.88 5.26 -11.21
N ASP A 88 -13.06 4.70 -11.02
CA ASP A 88 -13.88 4.22 -12.11
C ASP A 88 -14.77 5.34 -12.67
N LYS A 89 -14.30 5.98 -13.74
CA LYS A 89 -15.03 7.05 -14.45
C LYS A 89 -16.43 6.62 -14.92
N SER A 90 -16.64 5.36 -15.28
CA SER A 90 -17.94 4.88 -15.76
C SER A 90 -19.00 4.83 -14.65
N GLN A 91 -18.55 4.67 -13.40
CA GLN A 91 -19.41 4.63 -12.21
C GLN A 91 -19.32 5.93 -11.39
N ASN A 92 -18.48 6.88 -11.83
CA ASN A 92 -18.11 8.09 -11.12
C ASN A 92 -17.80 7.85 -9.63
N LYS A 93 -17.00 6.81 -9.34
CA LYS A 93 -16.65 6.44 -7.96
C LYS A 93 -15.33 5.69 -7.91
N PHE A 94 -14.78 5.60 -6.70
CA PHE A 94 -13.59 4.82 -6.40
C PHE A 94 -13.96 3.39 -6.03
N ILE A 95 -13.22 2.44 -6.58
CA ILE A 95 -13.40 1.02 -6.35
C ILE A 95 -12.18 0.43 -5.64
N ASP A 96 -12.43 -0.52 -4.73
CA ASP A 96 -11.39 -1.37 -4.17
C ASP A 96 -10.95 -2.34 -5.29
N PRO A 97 -9.68 -2.31 -5.73
CA PRO A 97 -9.22 -3.13 -6.83
C PRO A 97 -8.73 -4.50 -6.39
N ASN A 98 -8.92 -4.89 -5.12
CA ASN A 98 -8.33 -6.03 -4.40
C ASN A 98 -6.82 -5.97 -4.16
N LEU A 99 -6.23 -4.77 -4.16
CA LEU A 99 -4.81 -4.55 -3.92
C LEU A 99 -4.60 -3.96 -2.52
N GLU A 100 -4.05 -4.78 -1.63
CA GLU A 100 -3.66 -4.43 -0.27
C GLU A 100 -2.40 -5.24 0.07
N GLY A 101 -1.40 -4.58 0.62
CA GLY A 101 -0.08 -5.17 0.89
C GLY A 101 0.79 -4.14 1.57
N TYR A 102 2.10 -4.23 1.40
CA TYR A 102 3.05 -3.27 1.94
C TYR A 102 3.30 -2.16 0.90
N VAL A 103 4.56 -1.93 0.54
CA VAL A 103 4.91 -0.98 -0.52
C VAL A 103 4.81 -1.70 -1.86
N PHE A 104 4.00 -1.16 -2.78
CA PHE A 104 3.96 -1.66 -4.15
C PHE A 104 4.86 -0.86 -5.09
N ASN A 105 5.66 -1.58 -5.87
CA ASN A 105 6.38 -1.06 -7.03
C ASN A 105 5.54 -1.30 -8.30
N PHE A 106 5.26 -0.22 -9.05
CA PHE A 106 4.47 -0.29 -10.29
C PHE A 106 5.39 -0.19 -11.52
N ASP A 107 5.53 -1.29 -12.25
CA ASP A 107 6.21 -1.34 -13.56
C ASP A 107 5.19 -0.98 -14.64
N TYR A 108 5.21 0.27 -15.10
CA TYR A 108 4.25 0.80 -16.08
C TYR A 108 4.42 0.20 -17.48
N GLU A 109 5.64 -0.22 -17.85
CA GLU A 109 5.91 -0.84 -19.15
C GLU A 109 5.33 -2.24 -19.20
N LYS A 110 5.56 -3.04 -18.15
CA LYS A 110 5.03 -4.41 -18.03
C LYS A 110 3.61 -4.47 -17.50
N ARG A 111 3.10 -3.38 -16.92
CA ARG A 111 1.80 -3.28 -16.22
C ARG A 111 1.68 -4.28 -15.07
N ILE A 112 2.73 -4.34 -14.26
CA ILE A 112 2.84 -5.24 -13.11
C ILE A 112 2.99 -4.40 -11.85
N ALA A 113 2.20 -4.73 -10.84
CA ALA A 113 2.37 -4.21 -9.48
C ALA A 113 3.06 -5.29 -8.63
N THR A 114 4.09 -4.93 -7.87
CA THR A 114 4.85 -5.86 -7.04
C THR A 114 4.81 -5.42 -5.58
N ASP A 115 4.15 -6.21 -4.74
CA ASP A 115 4.15 -6.06 -3.27
C ASP A 115 5.52 -6.50 -2.73
N GLU A 116 6.21 -5.60 -2.05
CA GLU A 116 7.51 -5.88 -1.44
C GLU A 116 7.38 -5.99 0.07
N LYS A 117 7.71 -7.17 0.59
CA LYS A 117 7.83 -7.42 2.02
C LYS A 117 9.28 -7.68 2.39
N ILE A 118 9.81 -6.89 3.29
CA ILE A 118 11.15 -7.06 3.86
C ILE A 118 11.02 -7.80 5.19
N CYS A 119 11.79 -8.86 5.39
CA CYS A 119 11.87 -9.61 6.63
C CYS A 119 13.32 -9.72 7.06
N GLY A 120 13.60 -9.36 8.30
CA GLY A 120 14.97 -9.26 8.77
C GLY A 120 14.98 -8.26 9.89
N ASP A 121 15.63 -8.61 10.99
CA ASP A 121 15.89 -7.73 12.11
C ASP A 121 17.40 -7.77 12.27
N VAL A 122 18.00 -6.59 12.40
CA VAL A 122 19.45 -6.35 12.58
C VAL A 122 20.00 -7.18 13.76
N ILE A 123 19.12 -7.72 14.62
CA ILE A 123 19.45 -8.48 15.82
C ILE A 123 19.41 -10.02 15.61
N PHE A 124 18.60 -10.56 14.69
CA PHE A 124 18.34 -12.01 14.60
C PHE A 124 18.69 -12.69 13.28
N TYR A 125 18.85 -11.93 12.19
CA TYR A 125 19.17 -12.50 10.88
C TYR A 125 20.53 -11.98 10.39
N LYS A 126 21.32 -12.87 9.75
CA LYS A 126 22.54 -12.50 9.02
C LYS A 126 22.27 -11.94 7.61
N ASN A 127 20.99 -11.89 7.21
CA ASN A 127 20.55 -11.51 5.87
C ASN A 127 19.17 -10.84 5.96
N ASN A 128 18.94 -9.79 5.19
CA ASN A 128 17.59 -9.27 4.92
C ASN A 128 16.92 -10.09 3.80
N ILE A 129 15.69 -10.53 4.03
CA ILE A 129 14.89 -11.28 3.07
C ILE A 129 13.87 -10.35 2.43
N ILE A 130 13.85 -10.28 1.11
CA ILE A 130 12.83 -9.55 0.35
C ILE A 130 11.93 -10.54 -0.37
N LEU A 131 10.67 -10.62 0.08
CA LEU A 131 9.62 -11.37 -0.56
C LEU A 131 8.82 -10.45 -1.49
N ASN A 132 8.78 -10.81 -2.77
CA ASN A 132 8.09 -10.05 -3.81
C ASN A 132 6.88 -10.86 -4.31
N LYS A 133 5.70 -10.24 -4.32
CA LYS A 133 4.50 -10.82 -4.94
C LYS A 133 4.05 -9.96 -6.09
N MET A 134 3.91 -10.56 -7.27
CA MET A 134 3.60 -9.85 -8.50
C MET A 134 2.13 -10.00 -8.88
N TYR A 135 1.55 -8.93 -9.37
CA TYR A 135 0.15 -8.86 -9.77
C TYR A 135 0.02 -8.12 -11.09
N TYR A 136 -0.91 -8.56 -11.95
CA TYR A 136 -1.32 -7.79 -13.13
C TYR A 136 -2.73 -7.24 -12.95
N PHE A 137 -2.98 -6.07 -13.53
CA PHE A 137 -4.31 -5.48 -13.51
C PHE A 137 -5.19 -6.03 -14.63
N ASN A 138 -6.33 -6.63 -14.26
CA ASN A 138 -7.35 -7.05 -15.21
C ASN A 138 -8.34 -5.90 -15.45
N LYS A 139 -8.18 -5.18 -16.56
CA LYS A 139 -9.01 -4.01 -16.91
C LYS A 139 -10.50 -4.31 -17.01
N ASN A 140 -10.88 -5.51 -17.45
CA ASN A 140 -12.29 -5.89 -17.60
C ASN A 140 -12.97 -6.10 -16.23
N LYS A 141 -12.25 -6.74 -15.30
CA LYS A 141 -12.74 -6.97 -13.93
C LYS A 141 -12.50 -5.77 -13.01
N LYS A 142 -11.60 -4.87 -13.40
CA LYS A 142 -11.04 -3.79 -12.58
C LYS A 142 -10.49 -4.30 -11.26
N LYS A 143 -9.73 -5.39 -11.35
CA LYS A 143 -9.14 -6.12 -10.22
C LYS A 143 -7.72 -6.57 -10.53
N TYR A 144 -6.89 -6.67 -9.52
CA TYR A 144 -5.58 -7.30 -9.63
C TYR A 144 -5.70 -8.82 -9.53
N ASN A 145 -4.89 -9.50 -10.34
CA ASN A 145 -4.74 -10.94 -10.35
C ASN A 145 -3.28 -11.28 -10.03
N TYR A 146 -3.09 -12.20 -9.09
CA TYR A 146 -1.78 -12.71 -8.73
C TYR A 146 -1.12 -13.41 -9.93
N ILE A 147 0.18 -13.16 -10.12
CA ILE A 147 1.01 -13.79 -11.16
C ILE A 147 1.87 -14.87 -10.52
N ASP A 148 2.83 -14.44 -9.70
CA ASP A 148 3.85 -15.28 -9.09
C ASP A 148 4.49 -14.55 -7.90
N GLN A 149 5.38 -15.23 -7.20
CA GLN A 149 6.18 -14.68 -6.13
C GLN A 149 7.62 -15.18 -6.20
N TYR A 150 8.55 -14.30 -5.86
CA TYR A 150 9.97 -14.64 -5.75
C TYR A 150 10.57 -14.04 -4.49
N CYS A 151 11.73 -14.55 -4.09
CA CYS A 151 12.37 -14.16 -2.84
C CYS A 151 13.87 -14.00 -3.06
N ILE A 152 14.39 -12.87 -2.59
CA ILE A 152 15.81 -12.50 -2.63
C ILE A 152 16.33 -12.42 -1.19
N ALA A 153 17.50 -13.01 -0.94
CA ALA A 153 18.23 -12.80 0.30
C ALA A 153 19.39 -11.85 0.04
N ILE A 154 19.41 -10.74 0.77
CA ILE A 154 20.48 -9.74 0.81
C ILE A 154 21.38 -10.12 1.98
N PRO A 155 22.63 -10.53 1.73
CA PRO A 155 23.52 -10.89 2.82
C PRO A 155 24.16 -9.65 3.47
N ASP A 156 24.45 -9.74 4.77
CA ASP A 156 24.94 -8.60 5.58
C ASP A 156 26.41 -8.23 5.30
N ASP A 157 27.13 -9.01 4.50
CA ASP A 157 28.56 -8.86 4.23
C ASP A 157 28.89 -7.93 3.05
N ALA A 158 30.12 -7.39 3.06
CA ALA A 158 30.61 -6.36 2.15
C ALA A 158 30.71 -6.78 0.66
N ASN A 159 30.29 -8.00 0.31
CA ASN A 159 30.23 -8.49 -1.06
C ASN A 159 28.80 -8.95 -1.38
N PRO A 160 27.91 -8.02 -1.81
CA PRO A 160 26.47 -8.23 -1.86
C PRO A 160 26.05 -8.98 -3.12
N ASP A 161 26.41 -10.27 -3.23
CA ASP A 161 25.82 -11.11 -4.26
C ASP A 161 24.40 -11.50 -3.83
N LEU A 162 23.40 -10.82 -4.42
CA LEU A 162 22.00 -11.15 -4.24
C LEU A 162 21.76 -12.61 -4.62
N ARG A 163 21.29 -13.41 -3.67
CA ARG A 163 20.95 -14.81 -3.93
C ARG A 163 19.46 -15.06 -3.81
N LYS A 164 19.01 -16.16 -4.41
CA LYS A 164 17.67 -16.69 -4.16
C LYS A 164 17.55 -17.14 -2.69
N CYS A 165 16.41 -16.86 -2.07
CA CYS A 165 16.10 -17.40 -0.75
C CYS A 165 16.02 -18.92 -0.76
N THR A 166 16.33 -19.54 0.38
CA THR A 166 15.96 -20.92 0.68
C THR A 166 14.44 -21.03 0.88
N ILE A 167 13.91 -22.24 0.78
CA ILE A 167 12.48 -22.51 1.04
C ILE A 167 12.10 -22.08 2.47
N LYS A 168 12.98 -22.33 3.44
CA LYS A 168 12.76 -21.97 4.85
C LYS A 168 12.66 -20.45 5.03
N GLU A 169 13.63 -19.69 4.51
CA GLU A 169 13.64 -18.22 4.60
C GLU A 169 12.36 -17.60 4.00
N LYS A 170 11.92 -18.13 2.85
CA LYS A 170 10.67 -17.69 2.23
C LYS A 170 9.47 -17.96 3.13
N GLN A 171 9.33 -19.19 3.66
CA GLN A 171 8.20 -19.57 4.50
C GLN A 171 8.16 -18.82 5.83
N ASP A 172 9.33 -18.57 6.42
CA ASP A 172 9.46 -17.80 7.67
C ASP A 172 9.04 -16.34 7.42
N CYS A 173 9.50 -15.73 6.32
CA CYS A 173 9.09 -14.38 5.94
C CYS A 173 7.59 -14.28 5.58
N GLU A 174 7.01 -15.26 4.89
CA GLU A 174 5.56 -15.30 4.59
C GLU A 174 4.71 -15.27 5.88
N LYS A 175 5.16 -15.96 6.94
CA LYS A 175 4.43 -16.08 8.22
C LYS A 175 4.69 -14.93 9.18
N ALA A 176 5.81 -14.24 9.06
CA ALA A 176 6.14 -13.13 9.95
C ALA A 176 5.04 -12.06 9.92
N VAL A 177 4.51 -11.67 11.07
CA VAL A 177 3.72 -10.45 11.17
C VAL A 177 4.74 -9.32 11.29
N VAL A 178 4.69 -8.36 10.37
CA VAL A 178 5.50 -7.15 10.52
C VAL A 178 4.65 -6.14 11.28
N GLU A 179 5.03 -5.87 12.53
CA GLU A 179 4.36 -4.84 13.32
C GLU A 179 4.87 -3.47 12.87
N PRO A 180 3.98 -2.52 12.51
CA PRO A 180 4.41 -1.18 12.16
C PRO A 180 4.97 -0.48 13.40
N GLY A 181 6.29 -0.28 13.45
CA GLY A 181 6.95 0.49 14.50
C GLY A 181 8.15 -0.18 15.18
N ASP A 182 8.50 -1.41 14.82
CA ASP A 182 9.71 -2.07 15.36
C ASP A 182 10.95 -1.73 14.52
N GLU A 183 11.44 -0.50 14.64
CA GLU A 183 12.88 -0.21 14.57
C GLU A 183 13.24 0.73 15.74
N PRO A 184 14.41 0.53 16.39
CA PRO A 184 14.78 1.12 17.69
C PRO A 184 14.96 2.65 17.72
#